data_AF-A0A8B8IZI9-F1
#
_entry.id   AF-A0A8B8IZI9-F1
#
_cell.length_a   1.000
_cell.length_b   1.000
_cell.length_c   1.000
_cell.angle_alpha   90.00
_cell.angle_beta   90.00
_cell.angle_gamma   90.00
#
_symmetry.space_group_name_H-M   'P 1'
#
loop_
_entity.id
_entity.type
_entity.pdbx_description
1 polymer ?
#
loop_
_entity_poly.entity_id
_entity_poly.type
_entity_poly.pdbx_seq_one_letter_code
_entity_poly.pdbx_strand_id
1 'polypeptide(L)'
;MGLAESAVPPALQRPEQFRPKRASVLMCLFEGDCGDLRIILTKRSSNLSTHSGEVSLPGGKAEEGDADDRETAMREAKEEIGLDPSLVTVVTVLEPFLSKR
;
A
#
# COMPACT_ATOMS: atom_id res chain seq x y z
N MET A 1 48.14 -15.57 -37.49
CA MET A 1 47.84 -14.21 -37.01
C MET A 1 46.45 -13.84 -37.48
N GLY A 2 45.45 -14.03 -36.60
CA GLY A 2 44.06 -13.64 -36.81
C GLY A 2 43.49 -13.51 -35.41
N LEU A 3 43.33 -12.27 -34.95
CA LEU A 3 42.89 -11.98 -33.59
C LEU A 3 41.40 -12.29 -33.48
N ALA A 4 41.09 -13.14 -32.51
CA ALA A 4 39.78 -13.66 -32.20
C ALA A 4 38.83 -12.57 -31.66
N GLU A 5 37.54 -12.88 -31.82
CA GLU A 5 36.34 -12.13 -31.46
C GLU A 5 36.44 -11.24 -30.23
N SER A 6 36.08 -9.96 -30.44
CA SER A 6 35.74 -9.01 -29.39
C SER A 6 34.41 -9.41 -28.75
N ALA A 7 34.48 -10.22 -27.69
CA ALA A 7 33.35 -10.47 -26.82
C ALA A 7 32.90 -9.16 -26.16
N VAL A 8 31.70 -8.71 -26.52
CA VAL A 8 30.98 -7.65 -25.82
C VAL A 8 30.83 -8.12 -24.36
N PRO A 9 31.26 -7.34 -23.34
CA PRO A 9 31.07 -7.75 -21.96
C PRO A 9 29.57 -7.91 -21.71
N PRO A 10 29.15 -8.98 -21.00
CA PRO A 10 27.75 -9.11 -20.62
C PRO A 10 27.37 -7.85 -19.86
N ALA A 11 26.39 -7.12 -20.37
CA ALA A 11 25.83 -5.97 -19.70
C ALA A 11 25.58 -6.39 -18.25
N LEU A 12 26.21 -5.70 -17.30
CA LEU A 12 25.94 -5.84 -15.88
C LEU A 12 24.42 -5.82 -15.71
N GLN A 13 23.83 -6.99 -15.53
CA GLN A 13 22.42 -7.12 -15.17
C GLN A 13 22.32 -6.36 -13.85
N ARG A 14 21.78 -5.14 -13.92
CA ARG A 14 21.44 -4.37 -12.73
C ARG A 14 20.65 -5.33 -11.86
N PRO A 15 21.11 -5.65 -10.63
CA PRO A 15 20.37 -6.56 -9.77
C PRO A 15 18.95 -6.03 -9.74
N GLU A 16 17.98 -6.90 -10.05
CA GLU A 16 16.57 -6.55 -10.09
C GLU A 16 16.30 -5.66 -8.88
N GLN A 17 16.07 -4.38 -9.13
CA GLN A 17 16.04 -3.38 -8.07
C GLN A 17 15.02 -3.90 -7.06
N PHE A 18 15.47 -4.23 -5.85
CA PHE A 18 14.59 -4.71 -4.81
C PHE A 18 13.53 -3.64 -4.59
N ARG A 19 12.36 -3.82 -5.20
CA ARG A 19 11.20 -2.96 -5.00
C ARG A 19 10.48 -3.56 -3.79
N PRO A 20 10.62 -2.99 -2.59
CA PRO A 20 9.82 -3.45 -1.46
C PRO A 20 8.35 -3.41 -1.88
N LYS A 21 7.60 -4.47 -1.55
CA LYS A 21 6.15 -4.49 -1.77
C LYS A 21 5.56 -3.36 -0.93
N ARG A 22 5.14 -2.27 -1.59
CA ARG A 22 4.53 -1.13 -0.93
C ARG A 22 3.06 -1.44 -0.61
N ALA A 23 2.62 -0.93 0.52
CA ALA A 23 1.24 -0.96 0.95
C ALA A 23 0.94 0.34 1.68
N SER A 24 -0.30 0.79 1.55
CA SER A 24 -0.78 2.02 2.19
C SER A 24 -2.08 1.73 2.92
N VAL A 25 -2.26 2.42 4.04
CA VAL A 25 -3.47 2.32 4.87
C VAL A 25 -4.03 3.70 5.13
N LEU A 26 -5.36 3.80 5.22
CA LEU A 26 -6.06 5.02 5.54
C LEU A 26 -6.38 5.09 7.04
N MET A 27 -5.82 6.06 7.74
CA MET A 27 -6.25 6.47 9.08
C MET A 27 -7.41 7.46 8.96
N CYS A 28 -8.62 6.95 8.71
CA CYS A 28 -9.80 7.79 8.49
C CYS A 28 -10.34 8.33 9.81
N LEU A 29 -10.02 9.58 10.12
CA LEU A 29 -10.52 10.30 11.30
C LEU A 29 -11.86 10.98 10.99
N PHE A 30 -12.82 10.85 11.90
CA PHE A 30 -14.12 11.52 11.80
C PHE A 30 -14.69 11.84 13.18
N GLU A 31 -15.60 12.82 13.23
CA GLU A 31 -16.30 13.19 14.46
C GLU A 31 -17.47 12.23 14.71
N GLY A 32 -17.54 11.66 15.91
CA GLY A 32 -18.66 10.85 16.37
C GLY A 32 -19.80 11.70 16.91
N ASP A 33 -20.93 11.05 17.22
CA ASP A 33 -22.17 11.72 17.64
C ASP A 33 -22.02 12.59 18.90
N CYS A 34 -21.01 12.33 19.72
CA CYS A 34 -20.74 13.05 20.97
C CYS A 34 -19.60 14.08 20.85
N GLY A 35 -19.12 14.36 19.63
CA GLY A 35 -17.96 15.23 19.37
C GLY A 35 -16.61 14.57 19.63
N ASP A 36 -16.59 13.25 19.86
CA ASP A 36 -15.36 12.48 20.03
C ASP A 36 -14.73 12.12 18.68
N LEU A 37 -13.39 12.14 18.61
CA LEU A 37 -12.68 11.75 17.39
C LEU A 37 -12.61 10.22 17.30
N ARG A 38 -13.06 9.66 16.17
CA ARG A 38 -13.07 8.23 15.90
C ARG A 38 -12.25 7.87 14.68
N ILE A 39 -11.89 6.60 14.59
CA ILE A 39 -11.18 6.01 13.47
C ILE A 39 -11.95 4.81 12.92
N ILE A 40 -11.99 4.68 11.60
CA ILE A 40 -12.55 3.49 10.94
C ILE A 40 -11.54 2.35 10.96
N LEU A 41 -12.00 1.18 11.40
CA LEU A 41 -11.25 -0.08 11.36
C LEU A 41 -12.08 -1.13 10.61
N THR A 42 -11.40 -1.99 9.86
CA THR A 42 -11.99 -3.13 9.19
C THR A 42 -11.68 -4.40 9.98
N LYS A 43 -12.60 -5.37 9.91
CA LYS A 43 -12.34 -6.73 10.40
C LYS A 43 -12.35 -7.66 9.21
N ARG A 44 -11.22 -8.34 8.97
CA ARG A 44 -11.15 -9.30 7.87
C ARG A 44 -12.10 -10.47 8.12
N SER A 45 -12.78 -10.90 7.06
CA SER A 45 -13.70 -12.05 7.11
C SER A 45 -12.98 -13.27 7.72
N SER A 46 -13.68 -14.01 8.59
CA SER A 46 -13.17 -15.20 9.26
C SER A 46 -12.83 -16.35 8.30
N ASN A 47 -13.27 -16.24 7.04
CA ASN A 47 -13.19 -17.32 6.04
C ASN A 47 -11.95 -17.24 5.13
N LEU A 48 -11.01 -16.31 5.36
CA LEU A 48 -9.74 -16.24 4.61
C LEU A 48 -8.61 -16.99 5.32
N SER A 49 -7.72 -17.60 4.53
CA SER A 49 -6.65 -18.50 4.98
C SER A 49 -5.46 -17.84 5.70
N THR A 50 -5.44 -16.50 5.84
CA THR A 50 -4.40 -15.77 6.59
C THR A 50 -5.00 -14.50 7.21
N HIS A 51 -4.63 -14.19 8.46
CA HIS A 51 -5.11 -13.02 9.23
C HIS A 51 -6.63 -12.97 9.44
N SER A 52 -7.26 -14.12 9.73
CA SER A 52 -8.70 -14.21 9.94
C SER A 52 -9.13 -13.48 11.23
N GLY A 53 -10.11 -12.59 11.13
CA GLY A 53 -10.65 -11.86 12.28
C GLY A 53 -9.76 -10.76 12.85
N GLU A 54 -8.60 -10.50 12.25
CA GLU A 54 -7.74 -9.36 12.62
C GLU A 54 -8.43 -8.04 12.30
N VAL A 55 -8.19 -7.07 13.19
CA VAL A 55 -8.66 -5.70 13.05
C VAL A 55 -7.53 -4.88 12.42
N SER A 56 -7.84 -4.18 11.34
CA SER A 56 -6.87 -3.41 10.57
C SER A 56 -7.44 -2.06 10.18
N LEU A 57 -6.56 -1.14 9.79
CA LEU A 57 -6.96 0.03 9.03
C LEU A 57 -7.37 -0.40 7.61
N PRO A 58 -8.33 0.28 6.96
CA PRO A 58 -8.59 0.10 5.53
C PRO A 58 -7.31 0.32 4.74
N GLY A 59 -7.00 -0.55 3.79
CA GLY A 59 -5.79 -0.41 3.00
C GLY A 59 -5.27 -1.71 2.42
N GLY A 60 -4.24 -1.60 1.59
CA GLY A 60 -3.77 -2.71 0.80
C GLY A 60 -2.49 -2.40 0.04
N LYS A 61 -2.20 -3.26 -0.94
CA LYS A 61 -0.95 -3.20 -1.71
C LYS A 61 -1.08 -2.11 -2.77
N ALA A 62 0.03 -1.43 -3.03
CA ALA A 62 0.09 -0.50 -4.16
C ALA A 62 -0.04 -1.27 -5.49
N GLU A 63 -0.84 -0.71 -6.40
CA GLU A 63 -1.02 -1.20 -7.77
C GLU A 63 -0.30 -0.31 -8.78
N GLU A 64 -0.09 -0.81 -10.00
CA GLU A 64 0.63 -0.08 -11.06
C GLU A 64 -0.08 1.21 -11.48
N GLY A 65 -1.40 1.29 -11.28
CA GLY A 65 -2.21 2.47 -11.57
C GLY A 65 -2.22 3.53 -10.47
N ASP A 66 -1.72 3.24 -9.27
CA ASP A 66 -1.71 4.19 -8.16
C ASP A 66 -0.56 5.20 -8.34
N ALA A 67 -0.88 6.49 -8.44
CA ALA A 67 0.13 7.54 -8.63
C ALA A 67 1.01 7.75 -7.39
N ASP A 68 0.43 7.60 -6.19
CA ASP A 68 1.12 7.75 -4.92
C ASP A 68 0.49 6.88 -3.79
N ASP A 69 1.09 6.94 -2.61
CA ASP A 69 0.63 6.16 -1.45
C ASP A 69 -0.78 6.57 -0.98
N ARG A 70 -1.22 7.80 -1.29
CA ARG A 70 -2.55 8.31 -0.93
C ARG A 70 -3.60 7.67 -1.83
N GLU A 71 -3.35 7.63 -3.14
CA GLU A 71 -4.24 6.97 -4.09
C GLU A 71 -4.42 5.49 -3.75
N THR A 72 -3.34 4.77 -3.41
CA THR A 72 -3.44 3.39 -2.94
C THR A 72 -4.37 3.26 -1.74
N ALA A 73 -4.19 4.07 -0.69
CA ALA A 73 -5.03 4.00 0.51
C ALA A 73 -6.49 4.36 0.23
N MET A 74 -6.74 5.35 -0.63
CA MET A 74 -8.07 5.81 -1.00
C MET A 74 -8.83 4.81 -1.88
N ARG A 75 -8.14 4.18 -2.85
CA ARG A 75 -8.72 3.11 -3.67
C ARG A 75 -9.13 1.93 -2.80
N GLU A 76 -8.23 1.45 -1.96
CA GLU A 76 -8.49 0.32 -1.06
C GLU A 76 -9.62 0.63 -0.07
N ALA A 77 -9.66 1.83 0.52
CA ALA A 77 -10.76 2.24 1.40
C ALA A 77 -12.12 2.27 0.66
N LYS A 78 -12.14 2.72 -0.60
CA LYS A 78 -13.35 2.66 -1.43
C LYS A 78 -13.80 1.21 -1.67
N GLU A 79 -12.87 0.31 -1.96
CA GLU A 79 -13.16 -1.11 -2.22
C GLU A 79 -13.62 -1.86 -0.97
N GLU A 80 -12.97 -1.65 0.17
CA GLU A 80 -13.24 -2.40 1.40
C GLU A 80 -14.46 -1.91 2.17
N ILE A 81 -14.68 -0.59 2.23
CA ILE A 81 -15.74 0.03 3.06
C ILE A 81 -16.68 0.95 2.28
N GLY A 82 -16.51 1.09 0.96
CA GLY A 82 -17.35 1.96 0.15
C GLY A 82 -17.12 3.46 0.37
N LEU A 83 -15.97 3.85 0.95
CA LEU A 83 -15.69 5.26 1.25
C LEU A 83 -15.58 6.08 -0.05
N ASP A 84 -16.43 7.08 -0.18
CA ASP A 84 -16.34 8.05 -1.28
C ASP A 84 -15.10 8.93 -1.09
N PRO A 85 -14.15 8.94 -2.05
CA PRO A 85 -12.95 9.75 -1.93
C PRO A 85 -13.19 11.25 -1.79
N SER A 86 -14.34 11.75 -2.26
CA SER A 86 -14.70 13.17 -2.14
C SER A 86 -15.00 13.61 -0.69
N LEU A 87 -15.26 12.66 0.21
CA LEU A 87 -15.48 12.93 1.64
C LEU A 87 -14.17 13.03 2.44
N VAL A 88 -13.03 12.71 1.83
CA VAL A 88 -11.75 12.63 2.52
C VAL A 88 -10.86 13.82 2.17
N THR A 89 -10.41 14.51 3.21
CA THR A 89 -9.33 15.51 3.10
C THR A 89 -8.05 14.92 3.71
N VAL A 90 -7.03 14.68 2.88
CA VAL A 90 -5.76 14.15 3.36
C VAL A 90 -4.97 15.25 4.08
N VAL A 91 -4.86 15.13 5.40
CA VAL A 91 -4.12 16.09 6.24
C VAL A 91 -2.61 15.88 6.13
N THR A 92 -2.15 14.62 6.19
CA THR A 92 -0.74 14.27 6.15
C THR A 92 -0.51 12.82 5.76
N VAL A 93 0.75 12.47 5.47
CA VAL A 93 1.25 11.10 5.30
C VAL A 93 2.32 10.88 6.38
N LEU A 94 2.16 9.82 7.18
CA LEU A 94 3.10 9.48 8.26
C LEU A 94 4.33 8.75 7.72
N GLU A 95 5.38 8.65 8.55
CA GLU A 95 6.57 7.90 8.19
C GLU A 95 6.23 6.42 7.92
N PRO A 96 6.79 5.82 6.84
CA PRO A 96 6.50 4.46 6.48
C PRO A 96 7.08 3.48 7.50
N PHE A 97 6.28 2.49 7.90
CA PHE A 97 6.75 1.38 8.73
C PHE A 97 7.32 0.26 7.86
N LEU A 98 8.56 -0.16 8.14
CA LEU A 98 9.18 -1.31 7.48
C LEU A 98 8.85 -2.60 8.25
N SER A 99 7.92 -3.39 7.70
CA SER A 99 7.64 -4.73 8.23
C SER A 99 8.80 -5.68 7.95
N LYS A 100 9.28 -6.36 9.00
CA LYS A 100 10.21 -7.48 8.86
C LYS A 100 9.41 -8.68 8.34
N ARG A 101 9.80 -9.21 7.18
CA ARG A 101 9.23 -10.45 6.63
C ARG A 101 9.44 -11.62 7.58
#